data_AF-A0A1I2HMD3-F1
#
_entry.id   AF-A0A1I2HMD3-F1
#
_cell.length_a   1.000
_cell.length_b   1.000
_cell.length_c   1.000
_cell.angle_alpha   90.00
_cell.angle_beta   90.00
_cell.angle_gamma   90.00
#
_symmetry.space_group_name_H-M   'P 1'
#
loop_
_entity.id
_entity.type
_entity.pdbx_description
1 polymer ?
#
loop_
_entity_poly.entity_id
_entity_poly.type
_entity_poly.pdbx_seq_one_letter_code
_entity_poly.pdbx_strand_id
1 'polypeptide(L)'
;MVREAAMSAAMRSGLAKQSEAINKLLDTYGRLLDDAYDFPSLMLANNVVPPVIRKMENVTEQQGDMLRYSSMQFQIVRQAAFATRAPTWRTYLPLPIWNDLGRTHPSLKPANGEEEAAAKAGLEIGWNAGVEQANQMFYKGLTRLQNDWIGMNTYHALLKSGMVTQPIISRHDVAITGDASKMIVDESTYKIEAKPVFNPNLSQWLALIDRSSTSKIFDEINKPSTAEADRIKVTAPTMDDLVKSWSVR
;
A
#
# COMPACT_ATOMS: atom_id res chain seq x y z
N MET A 1 26.06 6.76 26.48
CA MET A 1 25.64 8.16 26.31
C MET A 1 26.05 8.75 24.96
N VAL A 2 27.33 9.09 24.71
CA VAL A 2 27.74 9.71 23.41
C VAL A 2 27.45 8.82 22.21
N ARG A 3 27.76 7.51 22.30
CA ARG A 3 27.42 6.52 21.26
C ARG A 3 25.92 6.45 20.95
N GLU A 4 25.07 6.42 21.97
CA GLU A 4 23.61 6.31 21.80
C GLU A 4 23.01 7.59 21.21
N ALA A 5 23.52 8.75 21.64
CA ALA A 5 23.14 10.03 21.09
C ALA A 5 23.50 10.14 19.60
N ALA A 6 24.73 9.72 19.25
CA ALA A 6 25.21 9.65 17.87
C ALA A 6 24.35 8.68 17.05
N MET A 7 24.06 7.49 17.58
CA MET A 7 23.20 6.49 16.93
C MET A 7 21.79 7.02 16.67
N SER A 8 21.13 7.60 17.67
CA SER A 8 19.78 8.14 17.54
C SER A 8 19.71 9.26 16.49
N ALA A 9 20.71 10.15 16.47
CA ALA A 9 20.82 11.21 15.47
C ALA A 9 21.05 10.65 14.05
N ALA A 10 21.98 9.72 13.90
CA ALA A 10 22.26 9.11 12.60
C ALA A 10 21.06 8.31 12.08
N MET A 11 20.30 7.66 12.96
CA MET A 11 19.06 6.96 12.59
C MET A 11 18.02 7.91 12.00
N ARG A 12 17.76 9.06 12.63
CA ARG A 12 16.85 10.06 12.07
C ARG A 12 17.35 10.60 10.72
N SER A 13 18.66 10.82 10.60
CA SER A 13 19.29 11.29 9.36
C SER A 13 19.17 10.28 8.22
N GLY A 14 19.48 9.00 8.50
CA GLY A 14 19.40 7.91 7.52
C GLY A 14 17.96 7.69 7.06
N LEU A 15 16.99 7.69 7.99
CA LEU A 15 15.57 7.62 7.68
C LEU A 15 15.13 8.78 6.79
N ALA A 16 15.53 10.02 7.13
CA ALA A 16 15.19 11.21 6.35
C ALA A 16 15.74 11.13 4.92
N LYS A 17 17.01 10.80 4.78
CA LYS A 17 17.69 10.74 3.48
C LYS A 17 17.19 9.60 2.62
N GLN A 18 16.94 8.43 3.20
CA GLN A 18 16.38 7.31 2.45
C GLN A 18 14.93 7.58 2.04
N SER A 19 14.13 8.24 2.88
CA SER A 19 12.75 8.63 2.51
C SER A 19 12.74 9.63 1.35
N GLU A 20 13.64 10.62 1.36
CA GLU A 20 13.83 11.56 0.27
C GLU A 20 14.23 10.85 -1.04
N ALA A 21 15.17 9.91 -0.97
CA ALA A 21 15.62 9.13 -2.11
C ALA A 21 14.49 8.26 -2.70
N ILE A 22 13.72 7.57 -1.86
CA ILE A 22 12.56 6.77 -2.28
C ILE A 22 11.49 7.66 -2.94
N ASN A 23 11.16 8.80 -2.34
CA ASN A 23 10.16 9.71 -2.92
C ASN A 23 10.61 10.25 -4.29
N LYS A 24 11.89 10.63 -4.44
CA LYS A 24 12.44 11.06 -5.74
C LYS A 24 12.37 9.95 -6.79
N LEU A 25 12.61 8.70 -6.38
CA LEU A 25 12.45 7.53 -7.25
C LEU A 25 10.98 7.37 -7.68
N LEU A 26 10.04 7.46 -6.75
CA LEU A 26 8.61 7.38 -7.03
C LEU A 26 8.16 8.46 -8.02
N ASP A 27 8.66 9.69 -7.88
CA ASP A 27 8.37 10.78 -8.82
C ASP A 27 8.91 10.47 -10.22
N THR A 28 10.12 9.90 -10.29
CA THR A 28 10.77 9.50 -11.56
C THR A 28 9.98 8.42 -12.29
N TYR A 29 9.48 7.43 -11.55
CA TYR A 29 8.71 6.30 -12.10
C TYR A 29 7.19 6.51 -12.05
N GLY A 30 6.71 7.72 -11.75
CA GLY A 30 5.31 7.97 -11.45
C GLY A 30 4.36 7.58 -12.58
N ARG A 31 4.74 7.84 -13.84
CA ARG A 31 3.94 7.44 -15.01
C ARG A 31 3.84 5.92 -15.16
N LEU A 32 4.95 5.20 -14.96
CA LEU A 32 4.95 3.74 -15.01
C LEU A 32 4.04 3.16 -13.92
N LEU A 33 4.04 3.76 -12.72
CA LEU A 33 3.16 3.36 -11.63
C LEU A 33 1.69 3.70 -11.89
N ASP A 34 1.41 4.79 -12.61
CA ASP A 34 0.05 5.13 -13.07
C ASP A 34 -0.48 4.09 -14.05
N ASP A 35 0.36 3.65 -14.99
CA ASP A 35 0.00 2.62 -15.98
C ASP A 35 -0.13 1.22 -15.34
N ALA A 36 0.75 0.87 -14.40
CA ALA A 36 0.76 -0.44 -13.74
C ALA A 36 -0.40 -0.62 -12.74
N TYR A 37 -0.83 0.47 -12.07
CA TYR A 37 -1.87 0.46 -11.05
C TYR A 37 -3.03 1.38 -11.42
N ASP A 38 -3.70 1.06 -12.53
CA ASP A 38 -4.86 1.80 -13.04
C ASP A 38 -6.14 1.54 -12.22
N PHE A 39 -6.18 2.05 -10.98
CA PHE A 39 -7.36 2.01 -10.12
C PHE A 39 -8.61 2.66 -10.74
N PRO A 40 -8.51 3.76 -11.51
CA PRO A 40 -9.66 4.34 -12.19
C PRO A 40 -10.50 3.34 -12.99
N SER A 41 -9.88 2.41 -13.72
CA SER A 41 -10.62 1.40 -14.49
C SER A 41 -11.30 0.34 -13.64
N LEU A 42 -10.93 0.21 -12.36
CA LEU A 42 -11.57 -0.70 -11.41
C LEU A 42 -12.73 -0.08 -10.65
N MET A 43 -12.93 1.24 -10.73
CA MET A 43 -14.04 1.91 -10.05
C MET A 43 -15.39 1.39 -10.54
N LEU A 44 -16.33 1.24 -9.60
CA LEU A 44 -17.72 0.95 -9.92
C LEU A 44 -18.46 2.24 -10.29
N ALA A 45 -19.64 2.09 -10.88
CA ALA A 45 -20.52 3.21 -11.19
C ALA A 45 -20.76 4.13 -9.98
N ASN A 46 -21.00 5.42 -10.24
CA ASN A 46 -21.24 6.45 -9.22
C ASN A 46 -20.07 6.63 -8.23
N ASN A 47 -18.84 6.52 -8.72
CA ASN A 47 -17.59 6.71 -7.96
C ASN A 47 -17.49 5.82 -6.71
N VAL A 48 -17.91 4.56 -6.83
CA VAL A 48 -17.77 3.59 -5.75
C VAL A 48 -16.47 2.81 -5.93
N VAL A 49 -15.62 2.85 -4.91
CA VAL A 49 -14.44 1.98 -4.83
C VAL A 49 -14.93 0.55 -4.60
N PRO A 50 -14.51 -0.43 -5.42
CA PRO A 50 -14.90 -1.82 -5.22
C PRO A 50 -14.36 -2.37 -3.89
N PRO A 51 -15.00 -3.42 -3.34
CA PRO A 51 -14.44 -4.15 -2.21
C PRO A 51 -13.05 -4.72 -2.52
N VAL A 52 -12.24 -4.84 -1.48
CA VAL A 52 -10.97 -5.58 -1.55
C VAL A 52 -11.23 -6.98 -1.03
N ILE A 53 -11.00 -7.98 -1.88
CA ILE A 53 -11.13 -9.39 -1.53
C ILE A 53 -9.76 -9.99 -1.31
N ARG A 54 -9.55 -10.57 -0.12
CA ARG A 54 -8.40 -11.43 0.16
C ARG A 54 -8.74 -12.85 -0.28
N LYS A 55 -7.84 -13.44 -1.07
CA LYS A 55 -7.87 -14.83 -1.49
C LYS A 55 -6.82 -15.60 -0.70
N MET A 56 -7.18 -16.78 -0.22
CA MET A 56 -6.28 -17.70 0.48
C MET A 56 -6.44 -19.09 -0.12
N GLU A 57 -5.33 -19.75 -0.42
CA GLU A 57 -5.30 -21.08 -1.02
C GLU A 57 -4.82 -22.11 -0.01
N ASN A 58 -5.32 -23.34 -0.12
CA ASN A 58 -4.91 -24.48 0.71
C ASN A 58 -4.95 -24.17 2.21
N VAL A 59 -6.02 -23.53 2.66
CA VAL A 59 -6.19 -23.13 4.05
C VAL A 59 -6.52 -24.35 4.89
N THR A 60 -5.78 -24.51 5.97
CA THR A 60 -6.04 -25.50 7.01
C THR A 60 -6.36 -24.77 8.30
N GLU A 61 -7.57 -24.95 8.82
CA GLU A 61 -8.02 -24.36 10.08
C GLU A 61 -8.25 -25.47 11.10
N GLN A 62 -7.65 -25.32 12.28
CA GLN A 62 -7.91 -26.19 13.43
C GLN A 62 -8.76 -25.43 14.45
N GLN A 63 -9.91 -25.99 14.82
CA GLN A 63 -10.77 -25.47 15.87
C GLN A 63 -11.09 -26.60 16.86
N GLY A 64 -10.41 -26.58 18.01
CA GLY A 64 -10.43 -27.70 18.96
C GLY A 64 -9.95 -28.98 18.29
N ASP A 65 -10.82 -29.99 18.25
CA ASP A 65 -10.56 -31.29 17.63
C ASP A 65 -10.99 -31.37 16.15
N MET A 66 -11.47 -30.26 15.55
CA MET A 66 -11.87 -30.21 14.15
C MET A 66 -10.77 -29.63 13.27
N LEU A 67 -10.43 -30.34 12.20
CA LEU A 67 -9.51 -29.92 11.16
C LEU A 67 -10.29 -29.67 9.86
N ARG A 68 -10.27 -28.43 9.36
CA ARG A 68 -10.97 -28.01 8.15
C ARG A 68 -9.97 -27.66 7.05
N TYR A 69 -10.06 -28.37 5.93
CA TYR A 69 -9.25 -28.12 4.73
C TYR A 69 -10.11 -27.40 3.69
N SER A 70 -9.64 -26.26 3.20
CA SER A 70 -10.27 -25.50 2.12
C SER A 70 -9.26 -25.25 1.02
N SER A 71 -9.57 -25.67 -0.21
CA SER A 71 -8.70 -25.36 -1.36
C SER A 71 -8.64 -23.86 -1.64
N MET A 72 -9.74 -23.16 -1.38
CA MET A 72 -9.87 -21.73 -1.63
C MET A 72 -10.76 -21.08 -0.58
N GLN A 73 -10.34 -19.93 -0.05
CA GLN A 73 -11.12 -19.09 0.85
C GLN A 73 -11.04 -17.64 0.40
N PHE A 74 -12.20 -16.98 0.36
CA PHE A 74 -12.31 -15.57 0.04
C PHE A 74 -12.82 -14.80 1.26
N GLN A 75 -12.28 -13.61 1.48
CA GLN A 75 -12.70 -12.72 2.55
C GLN A 75 -12.76 -11.30 2.03
N ILE A 76 -13.89 -10.60 2.25
CA ILE A 76 -13.95 -9.16 2.01
C ILE A 76 -13.22 -8.47 3.17
N VAL A 77 -12.02 -7.93 2.91
CA VAL A 77 -11.20 -7.24 3.92
C VAL A 77 -11.48 -5.74 3.98
N ARG A 78 -11.99 -5.17 2.88
CA ARG A 78 -12.51 -3.80 2.83
C ARG A 78 -13.78 -3.77 1.99
N GLN A 79 -14.83 -3.17 2.53
CA GLN A 79 -16.12 -3.05 1.87
C GLN A 79 -16.15 -1.92 0.84
N ALA A 80 -17.12 -1.99 -0.08
CA ALA A 80 -17.36 -0.93 -1.06
C ALA A 80 -17.69 0.40 -0.36
N ALA A 81 -17.16 1.49 -0.90
CA ALA A 81 -17.34 2.83 -0.35
C ALA A 81 -17.32 3.88 -1.46
N PHE A 82 -18.06 4.98 -1.27
CA PHE A 82 -17.92 6.15 -2.14
C PHE A 82 -16.54 6.78 -1.98
N ALA A 83 -15.97 7.24 -3.07
CA ALA A 83 -14.79 8.09 -3.06
C ALA A 83 -14.97 9.25 -4.04
N THR A 84 -14.42 10.41 -3.70
CA THR A 84 -14.42 11.57 -4.61
C THR A 84 -13.46 11.40 -5.77
N ARG A 85 -12.42 10.57 -5.60
CA ARG A 85 -11.42 10.22 -6.62
C ARG A 85 -11.08 8.74 -6.47
N ALA A 86 -10.68 8.11 -7.57
CA ALA A 86 -10.13 6.77 -7.53
C ALA A 86 -8.88 6.73 -6.63
N PRO A 87 -8.61 5.59 -5.95
CA PRO A 87 -7.32 5.36 -5.31
C PRO A 87 -6.17 5.51 -6.30
N THR A 88 -4.95 5.71 -5.80
CA THR A 88 -3.74 5.81 -6.64
C THR A 88 -2.56 5.35 -5.82
N TRP A 89 -1.49 4.86 -6.46
CA TRP A 89 -0.25 4.49 -5.76
C TRP A 89 0.30 5.63 -4.87
N ARG A 90 -0.01 6.89 -5.19
CA ARG A 90 0.37 8.08 -4.42
C ARG A 90 -0.22 8.12 -3.01
N THR A 91 -1.27 7.36 -2.72
CA THR A 91 -1.79 7.22 -1.34
C THR A 91 -1.10 6.12 -0.54
N TYR A 92 -0.28 5.28 -1.17
CA TYR A 92 0.31 4.08 -0.56
C TYR A 92 1.82 4.16 -0.37
N LEU A 93 2.54 4.66 -1.37
CA LEU A 93 3.99 4.55 -1.49
C LEU A 93 4.79 5.73 -0.93
N PRO A 94 4.35 7.00 -1.10
CA PRO A 94 5.12 8.14 -0.62
C PRO A 94 5.38 8.05 0.88
N LEU A 95 6.63 8.30 1.26
CA LEU A 95 7.07 8.32 2.64
C LEU A 95 6.96 9.75 3.22
N PRO A 96 6.78 9.90 4.54
CA PRO A 96 6.79 11.21 5.19
C PRO A 96 8.08 11.98 4.91
N ILE A 97 7.96 13.30 4.80
CA ILE A 97 9.12 14.19 4.74
C ILE A 97 9.60 14.43 6.17
N TRP A 98 10.87 14.11 6.43
CA TRP A 98 11.49 14.25 7.74
C TRP A 98 12.38 15.49 7.78
N ASN A 99 12.07 16.43 8.67
CA ASN A 99 12.80 17.70 8.78
C ASN A 99 13.97 17.66 9.77
N ASP A 100 14.07 16.61 10.60
CA ASP A 100 15.18 16.45 11.55
C ASP A 100 16.28 15.55 10.95
N LEU A 101 17.37 16.18 10.54
CA LEU A 101 18.59 15.52 10.03
C LEU A 101 19.56 15.14 11.15
N GLY A 102 19.04 14.71 12.31
CA GLY A 102 19.85 14.15 13.39
C GLY A 102 20.63 15.17 14.21
N ARG A 103 20.00 16.28 14.60
CA ARG A 103 20.67 17.22 15.53
C ARG A 103 20.85 16.57 16.90
N THR A 104 22.07 16.54 17.42
CA THR A 104 22.39 16.16 18.81
C THR A 104 22.54 17.39 19.69
N HIS A 105 22.28 17.25 20.99
CA HIS A 105 22.51 18.33 21.95
C HIS A 105 24.03 18.65 22.01
N PRO A 106 24.46 19.92 22.07
CA PRO A 106 25.87 20.29 22.06
C PRO A 106 26.73 19.65 23.17
N SER A 107 26.12 19.28 24.30
CA SER A 107 26.79 18.61 25.43
C SER A 107 27.14 17.14 25.16
N LEU A 108 26.68 16.56 24.05
CA LEU A 108 26.92 15.16 23.67
C LEU A 108 28.02 15.03 22.61
N LYS A 109 28.83 16.08 22.44
CA LYS A 109 30.00 16.05 21.57
C LYS A 109 31.10 15.20 22.24
N PRO A 110 31.80 14.34 21.48
CA PRO A 110 32.93 13.58 22.01
C PRO A 110 34.01 14.50 22.57
N ALA A 111 34.50 14.21 23.77
CA ALA A 111 35.55 14.97 24.44
C ALA A 111 36.94 14.32 24.31
N ASN A 112 37.00 13.00 24.05
CA ASN A 112 38.24 12.24 23.92
C ASN A 112 38.19 11.22 22.77
N GLY A 113 39.33 10.61 22.43
CA GLY A 113 39.44 9.67 21.30
C GLY A 113 38.62 8.39 21.45
N GLU A 114 38.37 7.92 22.69
CA GLU A 114 37.52 6.75 22.95
C GLU A 114 36.05 7.06 22.67
N GLU A 115 35.57 8.23 23.11
CA GLU A 115 34.23 8.72 22.81
C GLU A 115 34.04 9.01 21.33
N GLU A 116 35.09 9.44 20.62
CA GLU A 116 35.04 9.65 19.17
C GLU A 116 34.87 8.33 18.42
N ALA A 117 35.63 7.29 18.80
CA ALA A 117 35.48 5.95 18.24
C ALA A 117 34.08 5.38 18.52
N ALA A 118 33.60 5.54 19.75
CA ALA A 118 32.25 5.10 20.15
C ALA A 118 31.16 5.88 19.40
N ALA A 119 31.35 7.18 19.16
CA ALA A 119 30.44 8.00 18.36
C ALA A 119 30.40 7.52 16.91
N LYS A 120 31.55 7.30 16.27
CA LYS A 120 31.63 6.79 14.88
C LYS A 120 30.89 5.47 14.71
N ALA A 121 31.11 4.52 15.62
CA ALA A 121 30.39 3.25 15.61
C ALA A 121 28.88 3.45 15.80
N GLY A 122 28.48 4.36 16.70
CA GLY A 122 27.08 4.72 16.88
C GLY A 122 26.45 5.31 15.62
N LEU A 123 27.14 6.23 14.94
CA LEU A 123 26.68 6.86 13.70
C LEU A 123 26.41 5.83 12.61
N GLU A 124 27.34 4.91 12.37
CA GLU A 124 27.20 3.88 11.33
C GLU A 124 26.00 2.97 11.59
N ILE A 125 25.88 2.45 12.82
CA ILE A 125 24.76 1.59 13.22
C ILE A 125 23.43 2.35 13.09
N GLY A 126 23.39 3.59 13.59
CA GLY A 126 22.19 4.42 13.56
C GLY A 126 21.75 4.69 12.13
N TRP A 127 22.68 5.12 11.27
CA TRP A 127 22.40 5.40 9.87
C TRP A 127 21.76 4.20 9.15
N ASN A 128 22.40 3.02 9.26
CA ASN A 128 21.90 1.80 8.63
C ASN A 128 20.52 1.41 9.16
N ALA A 129 20.28 1.55 10.47
CA ALA A 129 18.96 1.31 11.06
C ALA A 129 17.90 2.28 10.53
N GLY A 130 18.25 3.55 10.32
CA GLY A 130 17.35 4.55 9.74
C GLY A 130 17.00 4.26 8.28
N VAL A 131 17.98 3.88 7.48
CA VAL A 131 17.80 3.45 6.08
C VAL A 131 16.86 2.23 6.02
N GLU A 132 17.12 1.22 6.84
CA GLU A 132 16.30 0.01 6.89
C GLU A 132 14.87 0.31 7.33
N GLN A 133 14.68 1.19 8.31
CA GLN A 133 13.34 1.62 8.72
C GLN A 133 12.57 2.27 7.55
N ALA A 134 13.20 3.14 6.76
CA ALA A 134 12.58 3.76 5.59
C ALA A 134 12.16 2.70 4.56
N ASN A 135 13.04 1.73 4.30
CA ASN A 135 12.76 0.62 3.37
C ASN A 135 11.56 -0.22 3.85
N GLN A 136 11.50 -0.56 5.14
CA GLN A 136 10.36 -1.29 5.71
C GLN A 136 9.05 -0.52 5.58
N MET A 137 9.07 0.80 5.78
CA MET A 137 7.90 1.66 5.55
C MET A 137 7.43 1.59 4.09
N PHE A 138 8.38 1.67 3.14
CA PHE A 138 8.09 1.56 1.73
C PHE A 138 7.51 0.19 1.37
N TYR A 139 8.13 -0.90 1.79
CA TYR A 139 7.63 -2.26 1.53
C TYR A 139 6.25 -2.50 2.12
N LYS A 140 5.98 -2.00 3.34
CA LYS A 140 4.63 -2.04 3.92
C LYS A 140 3.63 -1.27 3.06
N GLY A 141 4.01 -0.11 2.52
CA GLY A 141 3.22 0.63 1.54
C GLY A 141 2.92 -0.18 0.28
N LEU A 142 3.97 -0.77 -0.31
CA LEU A 142 3.89 -1.58 -1.51
C LEU A 142 3.02 -2.84 -1.32
N THR A 143 3.16 -3.56 -0.21
CA THR A 143 2.32 -4.72 0.09
C THR A 143 0.85 -4.33 0.22
N ARG A 144 0.53 -3.18 0.85
CA ARG A 144 -0.86 -2.69 0.89
C ARG A 144 -1.38 -2.36 -0.51
N LEU A 145 -0.58 -1.67 -1.32
CA LEU A 145 -0.92 -1.32 -2.70
C LEU A 145 -1.25 -2.57 -3.52
N GLN A 146 -0.36 -3.57 -3.50
CA GLN A 146 -0.52 -4.82 -4.23
C GLN A 146 -1.74 -5.61 -3.76
N ASN A 147 -1.92 -5.75 -2.45
CA ASN A 147 -3.07 -6.46 -1.89
C ASN A 147 -4.40 -5.80 -2.26
N ASP A 148 -4.46 -4.47 -2.22
CA ASP A 148 -5.67 -3.73 -2.57
C ASP A 148 -5.94 -3.82 -4.08
N TRP A 149 -4.92 -3.67 -4.93
CA TRP A 149 -5.02 -3.83 -6.38
C TRP A 149 -5.52 -5.23 -6.79
N ILE A 150 -4.86 -6.27 -6.28
CA ILE A 150 -5.23 -7.68 -6.54
C ILE A 150 -6.62 -7.97 -5.99
N GLY A 151 -6.95 -7.47 -4.80
CA GLY A 151 -8.24 -7.72 -4.18
C GLY A 151 -9.41 -7.04 -4.88
N MET A 152 -9.20 -5.85 -5.48
CA MET A 152 -10.21 -5.20 -6.33
C MET A 152 -10.40 -5.94 -7.65
N ASN A 153 -9.32 -6.39 -8.29
CA ASN A 153 -9.41 -7.24 -9.49
C ASN A 153 -10.12 -8.58 -9.19
N THR A 154 -9.81 -9.19 -8.05
CA THR A 154 -10.47 -10.41 -7.58
C THR A 154 -11.97 -10.16 -7.41
N TYR A 155 -12.38 -9.02 -6.86
CA TYR A 155 -13.79 -8.65 -6.79
C TYR A 155 -14.47 -8.65 -8.16
N HIS A 156 -13.87 -8.01 -9.17
CA HIS A 156 -14.42 -8.00 -10.53
C HIS A 156 -14.52 -9.39 -11.14
N ALA A 157 -13.51 -10.26 -10.93
CA ALA A 157 -13.55 -11.64 -11.38
C ALA A 157 -14.69 -12.44 -10.73
N LEU A 158 -14.85 -12.31 -9.40
CA LEU A 158 -15.92 -12.97 -8.66
C LEU A 158 -17.31 -12.41 -8.99
N LEU A 159 -17.40 -11.12 -9.33
CA LEU A 159 -18.65 -10.49 -9.73
C LEU A 159 -19.11 -11.04 -11.08
N LYS A 160 -18.17 -11.15 -12.04
CA LYS A 160 -18.43 -11.76 -13.35
C LYS A 160 -18.84 -13.22 -13.27
N SER A 161 -18.34 -13.98 -12.28
CA SER A 161 -18.73 -15.38 -12.06
C SER A 161 -20.00 -15.55 -11.22
N GLY A 162 -20.62 -14.47 -10.73
CA GLY A 162 -21.83 -14.53 -9.90
C GLY A 162 -21.57 -14.93 -8.43
N MET A 163 -20.30 -14.95 -8.00
CA MET A 163 -19.87 -15.35 -6.66
C MET A 163 -19.94 -14.22 -5.62
N VAL A 164 -20.01 -12.96 -6.06
CA VAL A 164 -20.20 -11.79 -5.19
C VAL A 164 -21.22 -10.84 -5.83
N THR A 165 -21.98 -10.12 -5.02
CA THR A 165 -23.00 -9.18 -5.50
C THR A 165 -22.42 -7.79 -5.80
N GLN A 166 -23.10 -7.04 -6.68
CA GLN A 166 -22.85 -5.62 -6.88
C GLN A 166 -23.45 -4.80 -5.73
N PRO A 167 -22.85 -3.66 -5.31
CA PRO A 167 -23.53 -2.75 -4.39
C PRO A 167 -24.82 -2.21 -5.00
N ILE A 168 -25.88 -2.12 -4.19
CA ILE A 168 -27.12 -1.44 -4.57
C ILE A 168 -27.02 0.01 -4.10
N ILE A 169 -27.15 0.95 -5.04
CA ILE A 169 -27.02 2.39 -4.79
C ILE A 169 -28.36 3.06 -5.05
N SER A 170 -28.81 3.88 -4.11
CA SER A 170 -29.93 4.80 -4.28
C SER A 170 -29.42 6.22 -4.56
N ARG A 171 -30.20 6.98 -5.34
CA ARG A 171 -29.97 8.40 -5.62
C ARG A 171 -31.22 9.16 -5.19
N HIS A 172 -31.02 10.24 -4.46
CA HIS A 172 -32.06 11.20 -4.11
C HIS A 172 -31.66 12.59 -4.60
N ASP A 173 -32.50 13.16 -5.46
CA ASP A 173 -32.32 14.53 -5.98
C ASP A 173 -33.29 15.49 -5.29
N VAL A 174 -32.80 16.69 -4.95
CA VAL A 174 -33.61 17.79 -4.43
C VAL A 174 -33.24 19.08 -5.14
N ALA A 175 -34.23 19.71 -5.78
CA ALA A 175 -34.00 20.89 -6.61
C ALA A 175 -33.57 22.12 -5.82
N ILE A 176 -34.17 22.36 -4.65
CA ILE A 176 -33.82 23.49 -3.77
C ILE A 176 -33.95 23.04 -2.31
N THR A 177 -32.87 23.18 -1.54
CA THR A 177 -32.82 22.96 -0.09
C THR A 177 -32.12 24.15 0.57
N GLY A 178 -32.53 24.56 1.77
CA GLY A 178 -31.86 25.68 2.44
C GLY A 178 -32.70 26.45 3.45
N ASP A 179 -32.06 27.43 4.06
CA ASP A 179 -32.66 28.42 4.97
C ASP A 179 -32.29 29.86 4.54
N ALA A 180 -32.61 30.85 5.38
CA ALA A 180 -32.36 32.26 5.11
C ALA A 180 -30.87 32.62 4.89
N SER A 181 -29.94 31.78 5.35
CA SER A 181 -28.50 32.01 5.30
C SER A 181 -27.77 31.15 4.26
N LYS A 182 -28.37 30.04 3.82
CA LYS A 182 -27.78 29.13 2.84
C LYS A 182 -28.86 28.46 1.98
N MET A 183 -28.74 28.61 0.67
CA MET A 183 -29.54 27.89 -0.33
C MET A 183 -28.62 26.96 -1.13
N ILE A 184 -29.06 25.72 -1.32
CA ILE A 184 -28.45 24.70 -2.15
C ILE A 184 -29.43 24.44 -3.29
N VAL A 185 -28.91 24.42 -4.51
CA VAL A 185 -29.67 24.22 -5.73
C VAL A 185 -29.15 22.95 -6.40
N ASP A 186 -30.05 22.11 -6.88
CA ASP A 186 -29.78 20.85 -7.57
C ASP A 186 -28.86 19.89 -6.79
N GLU A 187 -29.27 19.56 -5.56
CA GLU A 187 -28.55 18.62 -4.69
C GLU A 187 -28.86 17.16 -5.07
N SER A 188 -27.82 16.36 -5.31
CA SER A 188 -27.93 14.91 -5.50
C SER A 188 -27.19 14.16 -4.38
N THR A 189 -27.90 13.32 -3.63
CA THR A 189 -27.34 12.45 -2.59
C THR A 189 -27.34 11.00 -3.04
N TYR A 190 -26.21 10.31 -2.84
CA TYR A 190 -26.06 8.88 -3.13
C TYR A 190 -25.87 8.08 -1.85
N LYS A 191 -26.49 6.91 -1.77
CA LYS A 191 -26.36 6.01 -0.61
C LYS A 191 -26.21 4.56 -1.07
N ILE A 192 -25.31 3.82 -0.42
CA ILE A 192 -25.19 2.37 -0.60
C ILE A 192 -26.26 1.72 0.28
N GLU A 193 -27.33 1.22 -0.34
CA GLU A 193 -28.43 0.52 0.36
C GLU A 193 -28.05 -0.92 0.71
N ALA A 194 -27.29 -1.59 -0.16
CA ALA A 194 -26.77 -2.93 0.09
C ALA A 194 -25.29 -3.01 -0.29
N LYS A 195 -24.49 -3.54 0.64
CA LYS A 195 -23.06 -3.79 0.42
C LYS A 195 -22.85 -5.11 -0.31
N PRO A 196 -21.74 -5.25 -1.07
CA PRO A 196 -21.36 -6.52 -1.66
C PRO A 196 -21.21 -7.64 -0.63
N VAL A 197 -21.79 -8.79 -0.95
CA VAL A 197 -21.74 -10.02 -0.16
C VAL A 197 -21.43 -11.20 -1.07
N PHE A 198 -20.80 -12.24 -0.52
CA PHE A 198 -20.60 -13.49 -1.24
C PHE A 198 -21.94 -14.20 -1.47
N ASN A 199 -22.11 -14.77 -2.65
CA ASN A 199 -23.25 -15.58 -3.01
C ASN A 199 -22.92 -17.07 -2.82
N PRO A 200 -23.47 -17.75 -1.80
CA PRO A 200 -23.21 -19.17 -1.58
C PRO A 200 -23.98 -20.09 -2.55
N ASN A 201 -24.89 -19.55 -3.38
CA ASN A 201 -25.72 -20.35 -4.27
C ASN A 201 -24.97 -20.73 -5.56
N LEU A 202 -24.40 -21.94 -5.57
CA LEU A 202 -23.64 -22.50 -6.69
C LEU A 202 -24.40 -22.51 -8.03
N SER A 203 -25.73 -22.66 -8.01
CA SER A 203 -26.53 -22.69 -9.25
C SER A 203 -26.55 -21.36 -10.01
N GLN A 204 -26.25 -20.26 -9.31
CA GLN A 204 -26.17 -18.92 -9.89
C GLN A 204 -24.75 -18.57 -10.33
N TRP A 205 -23.79 -19.45 -10.07
CA TRP A 205 -22.42 -19.24 -10.52
C TRP A 205 -22.35 -19.63 -11.98
N LEU A 206 -21.82 -18.72 -12.81
CA LEU A 206 -21.49 -19.05 -14.19
C LEU A 206 -20.41 -20.14 -14.14
N ALA A 207 -20.76 -21.32 -14.66
CA ALA A 207 -20.03 -22.58 -14.48
C ALA A 207 -18.49 -22.43 -14.50
N LEU A 208 -17.89 -22.44 -13.32
CA LEU A 208 -16.45 -22.71 -13.09
C LEU A 208 -16.16 -24.23 -13.17
N ILE A 209 -16.88 -24.98 -14.02
CA ILE A 209 -16.88 -26.46 -14.01
C ILE A 209 -15.56 -27.07 -14.52
N ASP A 210 -14.63 -26.29 -15.05
CA ASP A 210 -13.26 -26.79 -15.23
C ASP A 210 -12.34 -26.24 -14.12
N ARG A 211 -11.95 -27.11 -13.18
CA ARG A 211 -10.93 -26.82 -12.15
C ARG A 211 -9.61 -26.33 -12.75
N SER A 212 -9.33 -26.61 -14.03
CA SER A 212 -8.15 -26.09 -14.74
C SER A 212 -8.31 -24.61 -15.15
N SER A 213 -9.54 -24.19 -15.47
CA SER A 213 -9.85 -22.84 -15.95
C SER A 213 -9.86 -21.79 -14.83
N THR A 214 -10.26 -22.20 -13.61
CA THR A 214 -10.14 -21.35 -12.40
C THR A 214 -8.68 -21.07 -12.07
N SER A 215 -7.82 -22.10 -12.03
CA SER A 215 -6.37 -21.90 -11.85
C SER A 215 -5.83 -20.89 -12.85
N LYS A 216 -6.18 -20.99 -14.14
CA LYS A 216 -5.69 -20.07 -15.18
C LYS A 216 -6.15 -18.62 -14.99
N ILE A 217 -7.43 -18.38 -14.71
CA ILE A 217 -7.96 -17.02 -14.44
C ILE A 217 -7.25 -16.43 -13.22
N PHE A 218 -7.05 -17.25 -12.19
CA PHE A 218 -6.39 -16.81 -10.97
C PHE A 218 -4.87 -16.63 -11.12
N ASP A 219 -4.21 -17.44 -11.94
CA ASP A 219 -2.81 -17.30 -12.31
C ASP A 219 -2.60 -16.03 -13.13
N GLU A 220 -3.57 -15.62 -13.95
CA GLU A 220 -3.56 -14.33 -14.66
C GLU A 220 -3.75 -13.14 -13.71
N ILE A 221 -4.60 -13.24 -12.70
CA ILE A 221 -4.82 -12.18 -11.70
C ILE A 221 -3.60 -12.01 -10.77
N ASN A 222 -2.86 -13.10 -10.49
CA ASN A 222 -1.69 -13.11 -9.61
C ASN A 222 -0.35 -12.83 -10.32
N LYS A 223 -0.31 -12.73 -11.66
CA LYS A 223 0.91 -12.38 -12.39
C LYS A 223 1.12 -10.87 -12.37
N PRO A 224 2.09 -10.31 -11.61
CA PRO A 224 2.72 -9.08 -12.06
C PRO A 224 3.31 -9.37 -13.45
N SER A 225 3.22 -8.42 -14.38
CA SER A 225 3.85 -8.56 -15.70
C SER A 225 5.29 -9.00 -15.48
N THR A 226 5.70 -10.13 -16.06
CA THR A 226 7.06 -10.71 -15.88
C THR A 226 8.16 -9.73 -16.31
N ALA A 227 7.81 -8.65 -17.01
CA ALA A 227 8.71 -7.55 -17.35
C ALA A 227 8.95 -6.53 -16.21
N GLU A 228 8.18 -6.55 -15.11
CA GLU A 228 8.20 -5.53 -14.05
C GLU A 228 9.04 -5.93 -12.82
N ALA A 229 9.09 -7.23 -12.48
CA ALA A 229 9.90 -7.74 -11.38
C ALA A 229 11.42 -7.54 -11.61
N ASP A 230 11.87 -7.58 -12.87
CA ASP A 230 13.28 -7.38 -13.23
C ASP A 230 13.69 -5.91 -13.34
N ARG A 231 12.73 -4.97 -13.40
CA ARG A 231 13.02 -3.52 -13.52
C ARG A 231 13.20 -2.81 -12.18
N ILE A 232 12.74 -3.41 -11.08
CA ILE A 232 12.90 -2.89 -9.71
C ILE A 232 14.15 -3.51 -9.07
N LYS A 233 15.31 -3.34 -9.73
CA LYS A 233 16.61 -3.44 -9.05
C LYS A 233 17.12 -2.01 -8.86
N VAL A 234 16.64 -1.37 -7.80
CA VAL A 234 17.22 -0.11 -7.32
C VAL A 234 18.58 -0.48 -6.74
N THR A 235 19.65 -0.26 -7.50
CA THR A 235 21.01 -0.38 -6.97
C THR A 235 21.17 0.68 -5.89
N ALA A 236 21.19 0.26 -4.62
CA ALA A 236 21.51 1.13 -3.51
C ALA A 236 22.89 1.78 -3.76
N PRO A 237 23.06 3.10 -3.50
CA PRO A 237 24.37 3.73 -3.67
C PRO A 237 25.39 3.06 -2.74
N THR A 238 26.55 2.74 -3.30
CA THR A 238 27.64 2.08 -2.59
C THR A 238 28.30 3.03 -1.58
N MET A 239 28.81 2.48 -0.46
CA MET A 239 29.47 3.23 0.62
C MET A 239 30.56 4.20 0.11
N ASP A 240 31.26 3.83 -0.97
CA ASP A 240 32.29 4.63 -1.64
C ASP A 240 31.78 5.95 -2.27
N ASP A 241 30.53 5.98 -2.72
CA ASP A 241 29.93 7.16 -3.34
C ASP A 241 29.55 8.23 -2.31
N LEU A 242 29.25 7.80 -1.07
CA LEU A 242 28.88 8.69 0.03
C LEU A 242 30.11 9.30 0.70
N VAL A 243 31.22 8.55 0.83
CA VAL A 243 32.48 9.03 1.42
C VAL A 243 33.11 10.16 0.57
N LYS A 244 32.99 10.11 -0.76
CA LYS A 244 33.47 11.18 -1.66
C LYS A 244 32.66 12.47 -1.55
N SER A 245 31.37 12.40 -1.21
CA SER A 245 30.51 13.59 -1.09
C SER A 245 30.72 14.40 0.19
N TRP A 246 31.45 13.86 1.17
CA TRP A 246 31.76 14.50 2.46
C TRP A 246 33.23 14.97 2.60
N SER A 247 34.05 14.85 1.55
CA SER A 247 35.48 15.20 1.58
C SER A 247 35.89 16.22 0.50
N VAL A 248 35.52 17.48 0.67
CA VAL A 248 36.22 18.66 0.10
C VAL A 248 35.93 19.82 1.05
N ARG A 249 36.85 20.47 1.80
CA ARG A 249 38.31 20.59 1.85
C ARG A 249 38.76 20.49 3.30
#